data_AF-A0A026W5A5-F1
#
_entry.id   AF-A0A026W5A5-F1
#
_cell.length_a   1.000
_cell.length_b   1.000
_cell.length_c   1.000
_cell.angle_alpha   90.00
_cell.angle_beta   90.00
_cell.angle_gamma   90.00
#
_symmetry.space_group_name_H-M   'P 1'
#
loop_
_entity.id
_entity.type
_entity.pdbx_description
1 polymer ?
#
loop_
_entity_poly.entity_id
_entity_poly.type
_entity_poly.pdbx_seq_one_letter_code
_entity_poly.pdbx_strand_id
1 'polypeptide(L)'
;MAITAAFDFYETIPRRLEANQIAGKGQRGKYICPNPNCARSFNWKGNLTRHLKYECGLQPRFKCPHCHYCCKVKGDVSKHIVRKHKDAAVYVLDIFNSS
;
A
#
# COMPACT_ATOMS: atom_id res chain seq x y z
N MET A 1 19.92 6.48 23.13
CA MET A 1 19.10 5.53 22.35
C MET A 1 18.17 6.35 21.48
N ALA A 2 18.49 6.46 20.19
CA ALA A 2 17.87 7.41 19.26
C ALA A 2 16.57 6.85 18.68
N ILE A 3 15.46 7.56 18.88
CA ILE A 3 14.12 7.20 18.39
C ILE A 3 13.70 8.23 17.33
N THR A 4 14.35 8.27 16.17
CA THR A 4 13.93 9.18 15.08
C THR A 4 14.04 8.59 13.67
N ALA A 5 14.10 7.27 13.52
CA ALA A 5 14.28 6.65 12.20
C ALA A 5 12.98 6.42 11.37
N ALA A 6 11.83 6.99 11.78
CA ALA A 6 10.54 6.77 11.10
C ALA A 6 10.03 7.99 10.31
N PHE A 7 10.67 9.16 10.40
CA PHE A 7 10.22 10.37 9.72
C PHE A 7 10.92 10.63 8.37
N ASP A 8 12.13 10.09 8.16
CA ASP A 8 12.95 10.45 6.99
C ASP A 8 12.68 9.60 5.73
N PHE A 9 11.87 8.53 5.82
CA PHE A 9 11.55 7.72 4.63
C PHE A 9 10.51 8.38 3.71
N TYR A 10 9.75 9.35 4.23
CA TYR A 10 8.73 10.08 3.44
C TYR A 10 9.37 11.11 2.49
N GLU A 11 10.55 11.62 2.79
CA GLU A 11 11.25 12.61 1.95
C GLU A 11 12.17 12.01 0.88
N THR A 12 12.45 10.70 0.93
CA THR A 12 13.34 10.02 -0.02
C THR A 12 12.63 9.38 -1.21
N ILE A 13 11.33 9.58 -1.42
CA ILE A 13 10.65 9.09 -2.64
C ILE A 13 11.07 9.99 -3.82
N PRO A 14 11.91 9.52 -4.76
CA PRO A 14 12.41 10.35 -5.84
C PRO A 14 11.25 10.86 -6.70
N ARG A 15 11.12 12.19 -6.81
CA ARG A 15 10.12 12.91 -7.62
C ARG A 15 10.31 12.78 -9.14
N ARG A 16 11.03 11.76 -9.62
CA ARG A 16 11.16 11.42 -11.05
C ARG A 16 11.20 9.91 -11.24
N LEU A 17 10.04 9.33 -11.56
CA LEU A 17 9.96 7.97 -12.10
C LEU A 17 10.32 8.05 -13.58
N GLU A 18 11.58 7.77 -13.92
CA GLU A 18 11.90 7.34 -15.28
C GLU A 18 11.29 5.95 -15.47
N ALA A 19 10.20 5.93 -16.23
CA ALA A 19 9.46 4.72 -16.53
C ALA A 19 10.34 3.81 -17.40
N ASN A 20 10.97 2.79 -16.80
CA ASN A 20 11.56 1.69 -17.56
C ASN A 20 10.44 0.89 -18.23
N GLN A 21 10.10 1.34 -19.44
CA GLN A 21 9.18 0.71 -20.38
C GLN A 21 9.99 -0.30 -21.19
N ILE A 22 9.86 -1.59 -20.88
CA ILE A 22 10.28 -2.63 -21.82
C ILE A 22 9.26 -2.63 -22.96
N ALA A 23 9.55 -1.86 -24.01
CA ALA A 23 8.69 -1.67 -25.17
C ALA A 23 8.75 -2.89 -26.10
N GLY A 24 7.86 -3.86 -25.87
CA GLY A 24 7.49 -4.87 -26.85
C GLY A 24 6.17 -4.50 -27.53
N LYS A 25 6.19 -4.28 -28.85
CA LYS A 25 5.01 -3.95 -29.67
C LYS A 25 3.87 -4.95 -29.39
N GLY A 26 2.74 -4.47 -28.86
CA GLY A 26 1.46 -5.20 -28.80
C GLY A 26 1.00 -5.77 -27.44
N GLN A 27 1.71 -5.56 -26.33
CA GLN A 27 1.23 -5.98 -25.00
C GLN A 27 0.94 -4.78 -24.10
N ARG A 28 -0.17 -4.83 -23.34
CA ARG A 28 -0.46 -3.88 -22.25
C ARG A 28 0.71 -3.92 -21.25
N GLY A 29 1.68 -3.01 -21.41
CA GLY A 29 2.92 -3.00 -20.62
C GLY A 29 2.61 -2.98 -19.11
N LYS A 30 3.22 -3.89 -18.37
CA LYS A 30 3.09 -3.95 -16.91
C LYS A 30 4.00 -2.90 -16.29
N TYR A 31 3.45 -2.08 -15.39
CA TYR A 31 4.16 -1.10 -14.58
C TYR A 31 4.71 -1.80 -13.33
N ILE A 32 6.02 -1.98 -13.28
CA ILE A 32 6.70 -2.71 -12.19
C ILE A 32 7.12 -1.72 -11.11
N CYS A 33 7.02 -2.13 -9.85
CA CYS A 33 7.54 -1.35 -8.74
C CYS A 33 9.08 -1.26 -8.82
N PRO A 34 9.68 -0.06 -8.78
CA PRO A 34 11.13 0.11 -8.81
C PRO A 34 11.83 -0.31 -7.51
N ASN A 35 11.08 -0.57 -6.43
CA ASN A 35 11.68 -1.00 -5.17
C ASN A 35 12.13 -2.47 -5.27
N PRO A 36 13.43 -2.78 -5.10
CA PRO A 36 13.96 -4.14 -5.21
C PRO A 36 13.37 -5.10 -4.17
N ASN A 37 12.90 -4.58 -3.02
CA ASN A 37 12.21 -5.36 -2.00
C ASN A 37 10.71 -5.53 -2.30
N CYS A 38 10.23 -5.13 -3.48
CA CYS A 38 8.82 -5.18 -3.88
C CYS A 38 8.65 -5.72 -5.30
N ALA A 39 8.24 -6.98 -5.43
CA ALA A 39 8.00 -7.64 -6.71
C ALA A 39 6.61 -7.37 -7.33
N ARG A 40 5.92 -6.27 -6.95
CA ARG A 40 4.57 -5.98 -7.46
C ARG A 40 4.61 -5.38 -8.88
N SER A 41 3.66 -5.78 -9.70
CA SER A 41 3.43 -5.23 -11.04
C SER A 41 1.96 -4.86 -11.24
N PHE A 42 1.70 -3.84 -12.04
CA PHE A 42 0.38 -3.27 -12.24
C PHE A 42 0.08 -3.08 -13.72
N ASN A 43 -1.18 -3.27 -14.11
CA ASN A 43 -1.60 -3.04 -15.50
C ASN A 43 -1.81 -1.55 -15.84
N TRP A 44 -1.79 -0.68 -14.82
CA TRP A 44 -2.10 0.74 -14.96
C TRP A 44 -1.11 1.59 -14.17
N LYS A 45 -0.64 2.69 -14.77
CA LYS A 45 0.27 3.66 -14.13
C LYS A 45 -0.31 4.20 -12.82
N GLY A 46 -1.60 4.55 -12.81
CA GLY A 46 -2.27 5.06 -11.60
C GLY A 46 -2.23 4.09 -10.43
N ASN A 47 -2.32 2.79 -10.69
CA ASN A 47 -2.20 1.76 -9.65
C ASN A 47 -0.78 1.68 -9.09
N LEU A 48 0.24 1.76 -9.96
CA LEU A 48 1.64 1.84 -9.52
C LEU A 48 1.88 3.09 -8.68
N THR A 49 1.41 4.27 -9.12
CA THR A 49 1.57 5.52 -8.36
C THR A 49 0.92 5.42 -6.98
N ARG A 50 -0.31 4.88 -6.89
CA ARG A 50 -1.00 4.66 -5.61
C ARG A 50 -0.22 3.68 -4.73
N HIS A 51 0.27 2.59 -5.31
CA HIS A 51 1.09 1.61 -4.62
C HIS A 51 2.34 2.25 -4.01
N LEU A 52 3.08 3.04 -4.77
CA LEU A 52 4.29 3.72 -4.29
C LEU A 52 3.98 4.71 -3.17
N LYS A 53 2.85 5.43 -3.27
CA LYS A 53 2.48 6.45 -2.30
C LYS A 53 1.93 5.90 -0.98
N TYR A 54 1.20 4.79 -1.03
CA TYR A 54 0.38 4.33 0.12
C TYR A 54 0.59 2.88 0.54
N GLU A 55 1.38 2.10 -0.20
CA GLU A 55 1.59 0.67 0.13
C GLU A 55 3.05 0.25 0.18
N CYS A 56 3.88 0.73 -0.75
CA CYS A 56 5.26 0.27 -0.91
C CYS A 56 6.09 0.71 0.30
N GLY A 57 6.81 -0.23 0.93
CA GLY A 57 7.63 0.06 2.12
C GLY A 57 6.86 0.39 3.40
N LEU A 58 5.54 0.56 3.35
CA LEU A 58 4.73 0.93 4.52
C LEU A 58 4.33 -0.29 5.35
N GLN A 59 4.29 -0.12 6.67
CA GLN A 59 3.80 -1.13 7.60
C GLN A 59 2.25 -1.15 7.62
N PRO A 60 1.62 -2.29 7.96
CA PRO A 60 0.17 -2.35 8.11
C PRO A 60 -0.31 -1.40 9.22
N ARG A 61 -1.15 -0.43 8.84
CA ARG A 61 -1.66 0.63 9.73
C ARG A 61 -3.09 0.37 10.22
N PHE A 62 -3.90 -0.26 9.37
CA PHE A 62 -5.31 -0.44 9.60
C PHE A 62 -5.62 -1.86 10.03
N LYS A 63 -6.30 -2.03 11.16
CA LYS A 63 -6.65 -3.33 11.73
C LYS A 63 -8.16 -3.56 11.74
N CYS A 64 -8.55 -4.80 11.48
CA CYS A 64 -9.92 -5.25 11.67
C CYS A 64 -10.23 -5.34 13.18
N PRO A 65 -11.34 -4.76 13.67
CA PRO A 65 -11.71 -4.89 15.08
C PRO A 65 -12.17 -6.30 15.45
N HIS A 66 -12.60 -7.10 14.47
CA HIS A 66 -13.22 -8.41 14.70
C HIS A 66 -12.25 -9.58 14.54
N CYS A 67 -11.01 -9.35 14.07
CA CYS A 67 -10.00 -10.40 13.92
C CYS A 67 -8.57 -9.83 13.83
N HIS A 68 -7.58 -10.70 13.63
CA HIS A 68 -6.16 -10.33 13.51
C HIS A 68 -5.76 -9.76 12.13
N TYR A 69 -6.71 -9.51 11.23
CA TYR A 69 -6.41 -9.00 9.89
C TYR A 69 -5.97 -7.54 9.93
N CYS A 70 -4.81 -7.24 9.32
CA CYS A 70 -4.27 -5.89 9.19
C CYS A 70 -3.89 -5.58 7.75
N CYS A 71 -4.04 -4.32 7.33
CA CYS A 71 -3.71 -3.86 5.99
C CYS A 71 -3.13 -2.44 6.01
N LYS A 72 -2.51 -2.05 4.90
CA LYS A 72 -1.96 -0.71 4.68
C LYS A 72 -3.03 0.29 4.24
N VAL A 73 -4.17 -0.21 3.74
CA VAL A 73 -5.25 0.60 3.16
C VAL A 73 -6.55 0.38 3.93
N LYS A 74 -7.18 1.47 4.40
CA LYS A 74 -8.44 1.44 5.16
C LYS A 74 -9.56 0.72 4.40
N GLY A 75 -9.72 1.03 3.12
CA GLY A 75 -10.78 0.46 2.28
C GLY A 75 -10.71 -1.06 2.12
N ASP A 76 -9.51 -1.64 2.20
CA ASP A 76 -9.35 -3.10 2.11
C ASP A 76 -9.76 -3.80 3.41
N VAL A 77 -9.57 -3.15 4.57
CA VAL A 77 -10.11 -3.64 5.84
C VAL A 77 -11.63 -3.56 5.85
N SER A 78 -12.22 -2.45 5.37
CA SER A 78 -13.68 -2.34 5.25
C SER A 78 -14.28 -3.45 4.38
N LYS A 79 -13.70 -3.72 3.20
CA LYS A 79 -14.12 -4.83 2.33
C LYS A 79 -13.94 -6.19 2.99
N HIS A 80 -12.85 -6.38 3.73
CA HIS A 80 -12.63 -7.60 4.51
C HIS A 80 -13.76 -7.82 5.51
N ILE A 81 -14.15 -6.78 6.27
CA ILE A 81 -15.24 -6.86 7.26
C ILE A 81 -16.55 -7.27 6.58
N VAL A 82 -16.96 -6.58 5.52
CA VAL A 82 -18.21 -6.90 4.80
C VAL A 82 -18.23 -8.35 4.29
N ARG A 83 -17.09 -8.90 3.87
CA ARG A 83 -17.01 -10.26 3.29
C ARG A 83 -16.88 -11.36 4.34
N LYS A 84 -16.21 -11.09 5.46
CA LYS A 84 -15.85 -12.10 6.48
C LYS A 84 -16.63 -11.96 7.79
N HIS A 85 -17.22 -10.81 8.04
CA HIS A 85 -17.99 -10.46 9.24
C HIS A 85 -19.32 -9.81 8.81
N LYS A 86 -20.19 -10.60 8.17
CA LYS A 86 -21.39 -10.13 7.45
C LYS A 86 -22.41 -9.37 8.33
N ASP A 87 -22.35 -9.56 9.65
CA ASP A 87 -23.28 -8.96 10.62
C ASP A 87 -22.57 -8.05 11.64
N ALA A 88 -21.31 -7.67 11.35
CA ALA A 88 -20.52 -6.85 12.26
C ALA A 88 -20.41 -5.41 11.76
N ALA A 89 -20.33 -4.45 12.69
CA ALA A 89 -20.17 -3.05 12.35
C ALA A 89 -18.86 -2.81 11.57
N VAL A 90 -18.95 -2.07 10.46
CA VAL A 90 -17.82 -1.76 9.58
C VAL A 90 -17.11 -0.50 10.06
N TYR A 91 -16.20 -0.67 11.00
CA TYR A 91 -15.24 0.36 11.41
C TYR A 91 -13.83 -0.21 11.38
N VAL A 92 -12.84 0.66 11.19
CA VAL A 92 -11.44 0.29 10.98
C VAL A 92 -10.61 0.94 12.07
N LEU A 93 -9.81 0.14 12.77
CA LEU A 93 -8.91 0.64 13.80
C LEU A 93 -7.62 1.14 13.15
N ASP A 94 -7.18 2.34 13.54
CA ASP A 94 -5.90 2.92 13.11
C ASP A 94 -4.87 2.71 14.22
N ILE A 95 -3.95 1.77 14.03
CA ILE A 95 -2.98 1.37 15.07
C ILE A 95 -2.03 2.53 15.42
N PHE A 96 -1.83 3.49 14.50
CA PHE A 96 -0.88 4.58 14.68
C PHE A 96 -1.50 5.88 15.21
N ASN A 97 -2.84 6.01 15.19
CA ASN A 97 -3.55 7.24 15.56
C ASN A 97 -4.67 7.01 16.59
N SER A 98 -4.64 5.88 17.30
CA SER A 98 -5.56 5.60 18.41
C SER A 98 -4.99 6.22 19.71
N SER A 99 -5.20 7.53 19.88
CA SER A 99 -5.00 8.25 21.16
C SER A 99 -6.32 8.36 21.91
#